data_AF-A0A094F278-F1
#
_entry.id   AF-A0A094F278-F1
#
_cell.length_a   1.000
_cell.length_b   1.000
_cell.length_c   1.000
_cell.angle_alpha   90.00
_cell.angle_beta   90.00
_cell.angle_gamma   90.00
#
_symmetry.space_group_name_H-M   'P 1'
#
loop_
_entity.id
_entity.type
_entity.pdbx_description
1 polymer ?
#
loop_
_entity_poly.entity_id
_entity_poly.type
_entity_poly.pdbx_seq_one_letter_code
_entity_poly.pdbx_strand_id
1 'polypeptide(L)'
;MESIRASPLLPPIIALNAWTLVVEGWMFATRLPVFTRLRIAEKNHLTHEEVNKMTPASVRWKADNFSNLFEQPTQFYAVAAVLAIAGGGKTDARLAWAYVAARVAHSLSHCTTNNVVRRFAFYLISSGLVAVLTGRAALLLAA
;
A
#
# COMPACT_ATOMS: atom_id res chain seq x y z
N MET A 1 11.76 33.40 14.39
CA MET A 1 11.51 31.95 14.50
C MET A 1 11.15 31.47 13.11
N GLU A 2 12.08 30.88 12.37
CA GLU A 2 11.75 30.28 11.07
C GLU A 2 10.66 29.23 11.30
N SER A 3 9.51 29.36 10.63
CA SER A 3 8.54 28.28 10.64
C SER A 3 9.22 27.09 9.97
N ILE A 4 9.48 26.01 10.71
CA ILE A 4 9.88 24.74 10.11
C ILE A 4 8.73 24.35 9.17
N ARG A 5 8.92 24.57 7.86
CA ARG A 5 7.94 24.13 6.86
C ARG A 5 8.16 22.64 6.68
N ALA A 6 7.20 21.86 7.18
CA ALA A 6 7.16 20.42 6.96
C ALA A 6 7.31 20.12 5.45
N SER A 7 8.18 19.17 5.12
CA SER A 7 8.42 18.79 3.72
C SER A 7 7.09 18.39 3.05
N PRO A 8 6.83 18.82 1.80
CA PRO A 8 5.60 18.49 1.09
C PRO A 8 5.47 16.99 0.77
N LEU A 9 6.50 16.19 1.06
CA LEU A 9 6.49 14.73 0.95
C LEU A 9 5.99 14.00 2.20
N LEU A 10 5.91 14.66 3.36
CA LEU A 10 5.37 14.03 4.56
C LEU A 10 3.87 13.69 4.44
N PRO A 11 3.00 14.56 3.89
CA PRO A 11 1.58 14.24 3.71
C PRO A 11 1.29 12.95 2.90
N PRO A 12 1.87 12.71 1.71
CA PRO A 12 1.59 11.48 0.96
C PRO A 12 2.11 10.21 1.67
N ILE A 13 3.19 10.30 2.46
CA ILE A 13 3.64 9.18 3.33
C ILE A 13 2.55 8.83 4.35
N ILE A 14 2.07 9.83 5.09
CA ILE A 14 1.02 9.61 6.09
C ILE A 14 -0.28 9.13 5.44
N ALA A 15 -0.64 9.68 4.28
CA ALA A 15 -1.85 9.29 3.55
C ALA A 15 -1.83 7.81 3.13
N LEU A 16 -0.70 7.31 2.63
CA LEU A 16 -0.61 5.89 2.28
C LEU A 16 -0.66 4.98 3.51
N ASN A 17 -0.02 5.40 4.61
CA ASN A 17 -0.06 4.63 5.85
C ASN A 17 -1.47 4.57 6.42
N ALA A 18 -2.19 5.70 6.42
CA ALA A 18 -3.59 5.75 6.80
C ALA A 18 -4.45 4.84 5.90
N TRP A 19 -4.19 4.81 4.59
CA TRP A 19 -4.87 3.88 3.68
C TRP A 19 -4.58 2.42 3.99
N THR A 20 -3.35 2.07 4.37
CA THR A 20 -3.00 0.72 4.83
C THR A 20 -3.82 0.32 6.05
N LEU A 21 -3.98 1.21 7.03
CA LEU A 21 -4.84 0.97 8.21
C LEU A 21 -6.32 0.81 7.84
N VAL A 22 -6.81 1.56 6.84
CA VAL A 22 -8.19 1.39 6.33
C VAL A 22 -8.36 -0.02 5.73
N VAL A 23 -7.41 -0.49 4.93
CA VAL A 23 -7.45 -1.83 4.34
C VAL A 23 -7.30 -2.91 5.41
N GLU A 24 -6.48 -2.69 6.44
CA GLU A 24 -6.36 -3.57 7.60
C GLU A 24 -7.71 -3.73 8.32
N GLY A 25 -8.35 -2.61 8.65
CA GLY A 25 -9.67 -2.61 9.28
C GLY A 25 -10.71 -3.33 8.41
N TRP A 26 -10.68 -3.11 7.09
CA TRP A 26 -11.58 -3.80 6.17
C TRP A 26 -11.32 -5.32 6.12
N MET A 27 -10.06 -5.74 6.10
CA MET A 27 -9.69 -7.15 6.20
C MET A 27 -10.24 -7.76 7.48
N PHE A 28 -10.00 -7.16 8.66
CA PHE A 28 -10.48 -7.72 9.92
C PHE A 28 -12.01 -7.75 10.01
N ALA A 29 -12.69 -6.67 9.60
CA ALA A 29 -14.14 -6.59 9.62
C ALA A 29 -14.81 -7.70 8.79
N THR A 30 -14.17 -8.14 7.71
CA THR A 30 -14.70 -9.21 6.84
C THR A 30 -14.20 -10.61 7.21
N ARG A 31 -12.96 -10.73 7.69
CA ARG A 31 -12.30 -12.01 7.98
C ARG A 31 -12.72 -12.59 9.32
N LEU A 32 -12.81 -11.77 10.37
CA LEU A 32 -13.13 -12.24 11.72
C LEU A 32 -14.47 -13.00 11.79
N PRO A 33 -15.59 -12.51 11.22
CA PRO A 33 -16.86 -13.24 11.27
C PRO A 33 -16.80 -14.62 10.59
N VAL A 34 -16.08 -14.73 9.47
CA VAL A 34 -15.88 -16.01 8.77
C VAL A 34 -15.03 -16.95 9.62
N PHE A 35 -13.94 -16.44 10.19
CA PHE A 35 -13.01 -17.25 10.97
C PHE A 35 -13.64 -17.78 12.25
N THR A 36 -14.49 -16.98 12.90
CA THR A 36 -15.31 -17.41 14.05
C THR A 36 -16.28 -18.51 13.65
N ARG A 37 -17.01 -18.37 12.54
CA ARG A 37 -17.95 -19.40 12.06
C ARG A 37 -17.26 -20.71 11.69
N LEU A 38 -16.08 -20.64 11.10
CA LEU A 38 -15.26 -21.80 10.73
C LEU A 38 -14.47 -22.39 11.91
N ARG A 39 -14.51 -21.76 13.09
CA ARG A 39 -13.74 -22.11 14.29
C ARG A 39 -12.25 -22.29 14.00
N ILE A 40 -11.67 -21.36 13.23
CA ILE A 40 -10.26 -21.47 12.78
C ILE A 40 -9.29 -21.51 13.97
N ALA A 41 -9.57 -20.79 15.06
CA ALA A 41 -8.72 -20.76 16.25
C ALA A 41 -8.62 -22.11 17.00
N GLU A 42 -9.55 -23.03 16.77
CA GLU A 42 -9.53 -24.38 17.35
C GLU A 42 -8.75 -25.38 16.45
N LYS A 43 -8.37 -24.95 15.23
CA LYS A 43 -7.83 -25.82 14.17
C LYS A 43 -6.35 -25.53 13.90
N ASN A 44 -5.52 -25.64 14.93
CA ASN A 44 -4.09 -25.30 14.88
C ASN A 44 -3.23 -26.23 13.98
N HIS A 45 -3.81 -27.29 13.42
CA HIS A 45 -3.15 -28.19 12.47
C HIS A 45 -3.31 -27.74 11.01
N LEU A 46 -4.23 -26.81 10.72
CA LEU A 46 -4.48 -26.37 9.36
C LEU A 46 -3.36 -25.43 8.87
N THR A 47 -2.93 -25.67 7.65
CA THR A 47 -2.05 -24.77 6.91
C THR A 47 -2.78 -23.51 6.44
N HIS A 48 -2.03 -22.48 6.09
CA HIS A 48 -2.59 -21.26 5.52
C HIS A 48 -3.39 -21.51 4.22
N GLU A 49 -2.94 -22.48 3.40
CA GLU A 49 -3.63 -22.84 2.16
C GLU A 49 -4.99 -23.51 2.43
N GLU A 50 -5.06 -24.41 3.40
CA GLU A 50 -6.32 -25.07 3.79
C GLU A 50 -7.32 -24.05 4.33
N VAL A 51 -6.89 -23.11 5.19
CA VAL A 51 -7.73 -22.01 5.67
C VAL A 51 -8.23 -21.14 4.50
N ASN A 52 -7.38 -20.88 3.50
CA ASN A 52 -7.78 -20.13 2.31
C ASN A 52 -8.81 -20.88 1.46
N LYS A 53 -8.69 -22.19 1.29
CA LYS A 53 -9.70 -23.01 0.58
C LYS A 53 -11.07 -22.92 1.25
N MET A 54 -11.11 -22.79 2.57
CA MET A 54 -12.35 -22.67 3.35
C MET A 54 -12.92 -21.23 3.39
N THR A 55 -12.12 -20.22 3.08
CA THR A 55 -12.52 -18.81 3.21
C THR A 55 -13.07 -18.27 1.89
N PRO A 56 -14.21 -17.56 1.84
CA PRO A 56 -14.73 -16.98 0.60
C PRO A 56 -13.71 -16.07 -0.10
N ALA A 57 -13.61 -16.16 -1.43
CA ALA A 57 -12.63 -15.41 -2.21
C ALA A 57 -12.69 -13.90 -1.95
N SER A 58 -13.90 -13.34 -1.90
CA SER A 58 -14.12 -11.92 -1.64
C SER A 58 -13.59 -11.46 -0.27
N VAL A 59 -13.48 -12.36 0.72
CA VAL A 59 -12.87 -12.05 2.02
C VAL A 59 -11.34 -12.15 1.94
N ARG A 60 -10.82 -13.18 1.24
CA ARG A 60 -9.37 -13.36 1.04
C ARG A 60 -8.72 -12.19 0.33
N TRP A 61 -9.37 -11.62 -0.69
CA TRP A 61 -8.81 -10.52 -1.48
C TRP A 61 -8.40 -9.30 -0.65
N LYS A 62 -9.06 -9.04 0.50
CA LYS A 62 -8.67 -7.95 1.39
C LYS A 62 -7.35 -8.25 2.10
N ALA A 63 -7.16 -9.49 2.54
CA ALA A 63 -5.91 -9.95 3.14
C ALA A 63 -4.78 -9.96 2.11
N ASP A 64 -5.04 -10.48 0.90
CA ASP A 64 -4.06 -10.49 -0.20
C ASP A 64 -3.63 -9.05 -0.58
N ASN A 65 -4.58 -8.12 -0.62
CA ASN A 65 -4.28 -6.71 -0.87
C ASN A 65 -3.52 -6.05 0.29
N PHE A 66 -3.88 -6.35 1.54
CA PHE A 66 -3.18 -5.86 2.71
C PHE A 66 -1.70 -6.28 2.67
N SER A 67 -1.40 -7.54 2.38
CA SER A 67 -0.03 -8.01 2.17
C SER A 67 0.68 -7.24 1.04
N ASN A 68 0.01 -7.01 -0.09
CA ASN A 68 0.60 -6.26 -1.20
C ASN A 68 0.90 -4.78 -0.84
N LEU A 69 0.18 -4.18 0.13
CA LEU A 69 0.48 -2.85 0.63
C LEU A 69 1.76 -2.79 1.50
N PHE A 70 2.36 -3.91 1.88
CA PHE A 70 3.68 -3.97 2.52
C PHE A 70 4.82 -4.39 1.59
N GLU A 71 4.53 -4.85 0.37
CA GLU A 71 5.55 -5.23 -0.60
C GLU A 71 6.09 -3.99 -1.34
N GLN A 72 5.32 -3.46 -2.29
CA GLN A 72 5.75 -2.32 -3.12
C GLN A 72 5.81 -1.00 -2.32
N PRO A 73 4.83 -0.65 -1.46
CA PRO A 73 4.88 0.61 -0.70
C PRO A 73 6.06 0.79 0.24
N THR A 74 6.70 -0.28 0.69
CA THR A 74 7.91 -0.19 1.52
C THR A 74 9.03 0.56 0.80
N GLN A 75 9.18 0.36 -0.51
CA GLN A 75 10.13 1.13 -1.32
C GLN A 75 9.75 2.61 -1.41
N PHE A 76 8.45 2.90 -1.59
CA PHE A 76 7.94 4.26 -1.61
C PHE A 76 8.23 5.01 -0.31
N TYR A 77 7.94 4.40 0.85
CA TYR A 77 8.20 5.04 2.14
C TYR A 77 9.67 5.41 2.31
N ALA A 78 10.58 4.50 1.95
CA ALA A 78 12.02 4.76 2.02
C ALA A 78 12.44 5.94 1.13
N VAL A 79 12.07 5.89 -0.16
CA VAL A 79 12.48 6.92 -1.13
C VAL A 79 11.83 8.27 -0.85
N ALA A 80 10.55 8.30 -0.48
CA ALA A 80 9.85 9.53 -0.13
C ALA A 80 10.41 10.16 1.15
N ALA A 81 10.80 9.36 2.15
CA ALA A 81 11.47 9.87 3.35
C ALA A 81 12.86 10.45 3.04
N VAL A 82 13.65 9.76 2.21
CA VAL A 82 14.94 10.28 1.74
C VAL A 82 14.78 11.61 1.03
N LEU A 83 13.86 11.71 0.07
CA LEU A 83 13.57 12.97 -0.61
C LEU A 83 13.05 14.05 0.36
N ALA A 84 12.27 13.69 1.38
CA ALA A 84 11.78 14.64 2.36
C ALA A 84 12.93 15.27 3.17
N ILE A 85 13.94 14.47 3.52
CA ILE A 85 15.14 14.90 4.26
C ILE A 85 16.09 15.67 3.34
N ALA A 86 16.29 15.20 2.11
CA ALA A 86 17.21 15.80 1.13
C ALA A 86 16.70 17.12 0.50
N GLY A 87 15.52 17.62 0.89
CA GLY A 87 14.97 18.87 0.37
C GLY A 87 14.19 18.75 -0.93
N GLY A 88 13.62 17.58 -1.22
CA GLY A 88 12.72 17.32 -2.35
C GLY A 88 11.56 18.32 -2.42
N GLY A 89 11.20 18.70 -3.65
CA GLY A 89 10.34 19.85 -3.91
C GLY A 89 8.89 19.50 -4.26
N LYS A 90 8.20 20.48 -4.84
CA LYS A 90 6.79 20.35 -5.26
C LYS A 90 6.58 19.24 -6.31
N THR A 91 7.54 19.03 -7.21
CA THR A 91 7.46 17.99 -8.23
C THR A 91 7.48 16.59 -7.60
N ASP A 92 8.37 16.36 -6.64
CA ASP A 92 8.44 15.11 -5.87
C ASP A 92 7.11 14.85 -5.15
N ALA A 93 6.56 15.87 -4.51
CA ALA A 93 5.27 15.77 -3.82
C ALA A 93 4.11 15.39 -4.76
N ARG A 94 4.06 15.94 -5.97
CA ARG A 94 3.04 15.58 -6.96
C ARG A 94 3.16 14.12 -7.41
N LEU A 95 4.39 13.65 -7.66
CA LEU A 95 4.66 12.25 -8.01
C LEU A 95 4.29 11.30 -6.86
N ALA A 96 4.60 11.68 -5.62
CA ALA A 96 4.23 10.91 -4.44
C ALA A 96 2.71 10.82 -4.27
N TRP A 97 1.95 11.91 -4.47
CA TRP A 97 0.48 11.86 -4.45
C TRP A 97 -0.11 11.02 -5.58
N ALA A 98 0.46 11.09 -6.79
CA ALA A 98 0.07 10.21 -7.88
C ALA A 98 0.29 8.73 -7.53
N TYR A 99 1.38 8.43 -6.81
CA TYR A 99 1.66 7.09 -6.33
C TYR A 99 0.59 6.63 -5.32
N VAL A 100 0.26 7.45 -4.33
CA VAL A 100 -0.82 7.17 -3.36
C VAL A 100 -2.14 6.89 -4.07
N ALA A 101 -2.54 7.74 -5.02
CA ALA A 101 -3.77 7.55 -5.79
C ALA A 101 -3.80 6.22 -6.56
N ALA A 102 -2.69 5.86 -7.22
CA ALA A 102 -2.56 4.59 -7.92
C ALA A 102 -2.67 3.39 -6.96
N ARG A 103 -2.09 3.48 -5.75
CA ARG A 103 -2.19 2.43 -4.72
C ARG A 103 -3.61 2.28 -4.15
N VAL A 104 -4.33 3.38 -3.96
CA VAL A 104 -5.74 3.36 -3.56
C VAL A 104 -6.58 2.70 -4.65
N ALA A 105 -6.40 3.09 -5.92
CA ALA A 105 -7.13 2.50 -7.05
C ALA A 105 -6.82 1.00 -7.23
N HIS A 106 -5.56 0.59 -7.09
CA HIS A 106 -5.15 -0.81 -7.05
C HIS A 106 -5.89 -1.56 -5.95
N SER A 107 -5.87 -1.02 -4.72
CA SER A 107 -6.49 -1.63 -3.54
C SER A 107 -7.99 -1.83 -3.72
N LEU A 108 -8.69 -0.80 -4.20
CA LEU A 108 -10.12 -0.89 -4.48
C LEU A 108 -10.40 -1.94 -5.56
N SER A 109 -9.64 -1.96 -6.65
CA SER A 109 -9.80 -2.98 -7.70
C SER A 109 -9.59 -4.39 -7.16
N HIS A 110 -8.58 -4.60 -6.33
CA HIS A 110 -8.23 -5.90 -5.75
C HIS A 110 -9.29 -6.36 -4.72
N CYS A 111 -9.65 -5.49 -3.77
CA CYS A 111 -10.58 -5.82 -2.69
C CYS A 111 -12.04 -6.00 -3.18
N THR A 112 -12.46 -5.36 -4.27
CA THR A 112 -13.87 -5.39 -4.73
C THR A 112 -14.11 -6.39 -5.86
N THR A 113 -13.46 -6.20 -7.00
CA THR A 113 -13.72 -6.98 -8.23
C THR A 113 -12.64 -8.02 -8.52
N ASN A 114 -11.46 -7.84 -7.92
CA ASN A 114 -10.23 -8.57 -8.20
C ASN A 114 -9.95 -8.79 -9.71
N ASN A 115 -10.26 -7.79 -10.53
CA ASN A 115 -9.90 -7.84 -11.95
C ASN A 115 -8.38 -7.73 -12.09
N VAL A 116 -7.75 -8.83 -12.52
CA VAL A 116 -6.29 -8.99 -12.57
C VAL A 116 -5.63 -7.98 -13.51
N VAL A 117 -6.20 -7.75 -14.68
CA VAL A 117 -5.66 -6.81 -15.68
C VAL A 117 -5.64 -5.38 -15.12
N ARG A 118 -6.75 -4.94 -14.52
CA ARG A 118 -6.86 -3.60 -13.93
C ARG A 118 -5.91 -3.41 -12.75
N ARG A 119 -5.84 -4.37 -11.82
CA ARG A 119 -4.93 -4.25 -10.68
C ARG A 119 -3.46 -4.29 -11.14
N PHE A 120 -3.14 -5.10 -12.13
CA PHE A 120 -1.79 -5.15 -12.70
C PHE A 120 -1.40 -3.82 -13.37
N ALA A 121 -2.31 -3.19 -14.11
CA ALA A 121 -2.07 -1.87 -14.70
C ALA A 121 -1.76 -0.81 -13.62
N PHE A 122 -2.54 -0.74 -12.55
CA PHE A 122 -2.25 0.18 -11.44
C PHE A 122 -0.93 -0.16 -10.73
N TYR A 123 -0.61 -1.44 -10.57
CA TYR A 123 0.68 -1.87 -10.01
C TYR A 123 1.86 -1.37 -10.85
N LEU A 124 1.79 -1.50 -12.18
CA LEU A 124 2.81 -1.01 -13.11
C LEU A 124 2.97 0.51 -13.04
N ILE A 125 1.87 1.27 -13.01
CA ILE A 125 1.89 2.72 -12.84
C ILE A 125 2.58 3.09 -11.53
N SER A 126 2.22 2.43 -10.42
CA SER A 126 2.84 2.63 -9.11
C SER A 126 4.35 2.33 -9.14
N SER A 127 4.78 1.23 -9.77
CA SER A 127 6.20 0.90 -9.91
C SER A 127 6.97 1.96 -10.70
N GLY A 128 6.40 2.46 -11.80
CA GLY A 128 7.02 3.52 -12.59
C GLY A 128 7.19 4.81 -11.79
N LEU A 129 6.18 5.20 -10.99
CA LEU A 129 6.25 6.40 -10.15
C LEU A 129 7.33 6.28 -9.06
N VAL A 130 7.46 5.13 -8.41
CA VAL A 130 8.55 4.90 -7.44
C VAL A 130 9.91 4.89 -8.12
N ALA A 131 10.04 4.30 -9.31
CA ALA A 131 11.29 4.33 -10.06
C ALA A 131 11.71 5.77 -10.41
N VAL A 132 10.77 6.62 -10.83
CA VAL A 132 11.04 8.04 -11.09
C VAL A 132 11.44 8.78 -9.81
N LEU A 133 10.72 8.58 -8.70
CA LEU A 133 11.07 9.16 -7.40
C LEU A 133 12.47 8.71 -6.95
N THR A 134 12.82 7.44 -7.18
CA THR A 134 14.13 6.89 -6.84
C THR A 134 15.25 7.55 -7.65
N GLY A 135 15.06 7.70 -8.97
CA GLY A 135 16.00 8.41 -9.82
C GLY A 135 16.16 9.89 -9.42
N ARG A 136 15.06 10.55 -9.03
CA ARG A 136 15.11 11.92 -8.52
C ARG A 136 15.86 12.03 -7.20
N ALA A 137 15.68 11.07 -6.30
CA ALA A 137 16.43 10.99 -5.04
C ALA A 137 17.93 10.83 -5.30
N ALA A 138 18.30 9.91 -6.19
CA ALA A 138 19.70 9.68 -6.57
C ALA A 138 20.36 10.93 -7.17
N LEU A 139 19.67 11.62 -8.08
CA LEU A 139 20.18 12.86 -8.69
C LEU A 139 20.34 13.99 -7.68
N LEU A 140 19.38 14.13 -6.75
CA LEU A 140 19.42 15.18 -5.74
C LEU A 140 20.57 14.98 -4.73
N LEU A 141 20.89 13.72 -4.39
CA LEU A 141 21.97 13.39 -3.45
C LEU A 141 23.36 13.40 -4.09
N ALA A 142 23.44 13.37 -5.42
CA ALA A 142 24.70 13.43 -6.16
C ALA A 142 25.14 14.86 -6.53
N ALA A 143 24.29 15.86 -6.25
CA ALA A 143 24.54 17.28 -6.49
C ALA A 143 25.13 17.95 -5.24
#